data_AF-K1TTM0-F1
#
_entry.id   AF-K1TTM0-F1
#
_cell.length_a   1.000
_cell.length_b   1.000
_cell.length_c   1.000
_cell.angle_alpha   90.00
_cell.angle_beta   90.00
_cell.angle_gamma   90.00
#
_symmetry.space_group_name_H-M   'P 1'
#
loop_
_entity.id
_entity.type
_entity.pdbx_description
1 polymer ?
#
loop_
_entity_poly.entity_id
_entity_poly.type
_entity_poly.pdbx_seq_one_letter_code
_entity_poly.pdbx_strand_id
1 'polypeptide(L)'
;MWKHSSTYGCWCSNKKPVAGISTGLVTSKENPDEYVMLTDIQGIEDFFGDMDFKVGGTKDGITAIQVDIKNDGLTYDIIKEAFERTKVARDYILDEIMKPQIAEPRAELSKYAPRIITTTINVDKIKDVIGPGGKMINKIIDATGVKSRHRRRWKSLHLTDDAENGRKL
;
A
#
# COMPACT_ATOMS: atom_id res chain seq x y z
N MET A 1 -4.91 4.68 -7.86
CA MET A 1 -4.80 5.93 -7.08
C MET A 1 -4.96 5.78 -5.55
N TRP A 2 -5.86 4.94 -5.03
CA TRP A 2 -6.26 4.95 -3.60
C TRP A 2 -5.29 4.33 -2.57
N LYS A 3 -4.29 3.54 -2.99
CA LYS A 3 -3.45 2.79 -2.03
C LYS A 3 -2.49 3.70 -1.23
N HIS A 4 -1.98 4.78 -1.82
CA HIS A 4 -0.96 5.61 -1.16
C HIS A 4 -1.55 6.65 -0.21
N SER A 5 -2.67 7.30 -0.56
CA SER A 5 -3.38 8.18 0.38
C SER A 5 -3.85 7.43 1.63
N SER A 6 -4.25 6.16 1.46
CA SER A 6 -4.55 5.25 2.57
C SER A 6 -3.34 5.02 3.49
N THR A 7 -2.13 4.86 2.95
CA THR A 7 -0.92 4.70 3.78
C THR A 7 -0.58 5.94 4.61
N TYR A 8 -0.68 7.14 4.03
CA TYR A 8 -0.51 8.39 4.79
C TYR A 8 -1.62 8.59 5.83
N GLY A 9 -2.85 8.21 5.49
CA GLY A 9 -3.98 8.21 6.41
C GLY A 9 -3.85 7.22 7.57
N CYS A 10 -3.09 6.14 7.39
CA CYS A 10 -2.86 5.09 8.39
C CYS A 10 -1.56 5.26 9.19
N TRP A 11 -0.88 6.42 9.09
CA TRP A 11 0.41 6.67 9.78
C TRP A 11 1.57 5.78 9.29
N CYS A 12 1.45 5.15 8.12
CA CYS A 12 2.57 4.43 7.54
C CYS A 12 3.61 5.44 7.02
N SER A 13 4.79 5.46 7.65
CA SER A 13 5.90 6.33 7.29
C SER A 13 6.51 5.93 5.94
N ASN A 14 5.87 6.33 4.85
CA ASN A 14 6.46 6.28 3.51
C ASN A 14 7.33 7.51 3.28
N LYS A 15 8.58 7.29 2.85
CA LYS A 15 9.56 8.36 2.63
C LYS A 15 9.09 9.41 1.61
N LYS A 16 8.32 8.97 0.59
CA LYS A 16 7.81 9.81 -0.50
C LYS A 16 6.47 9.29 -1.02
N PRO A 17 5.61 10.16 -1.56
CA PRO A 17 4.36 9.75 -2.19
C PRO A 17 4.66 9.03 -3.52
N VAL A 18 3.88 7.98 -3.80
CA VAL A 18 3.96 7.19 -5.03
C VAL A 18 2.61 7.28 -5.73
N ALA A 19 2.65 7.55 -7.03
CA ALA A 19 1.50 7.48 -7.92
C ALA A 19 1.79 6.48 -9.04
N GLY A 20 0.74 5.94 -9.63
CA GLY A 20 0.86 5.10 -10.80
C GLY A 20 -0.20 5.45 -11.83
N ILE A 21 0.14 5.23 -13.10
CA ILE A 21 -0.67 5.58 -14.27
C ILE A 21 -0.51 4.48 -15.32
N SER A 22 -1.51 4.33 -16.18
CA SER A 22 -1.48 3.47 -17.36
C SER A 22 -1.51 4.31 -18.63
N THR A 23 -0.85 3.83 -19.66
CA THR A 23 -0.92 4.34 -21.03
C THR A 23 -1.18 3.17 -21.94
N GLY A 24 -2.10 3.34 -22.87
CA GLY A 24 -2.39 2.35 -23.90
C GLY A 24 -1.97 2.81 -25.28
N LEU A 25 -1.89 1.85 -26.19
CA LEU A 25 -1.62 2.07 -27.61
C LEU A 25 -2.77 1.51 -28.42
N VAL A 26 -3.20 2.24 -29.44
CA VAL A 26 -4.08 1.73 -30.50
C VAL A 26 -3.37 1.97 -31.82
N THR A 27 -3.13 0.90 -32.56
CA THR A 27 -2.48 0.92 -33.88
C THR A 27 -3.51 0.77 -34.99
N SER A 28 -3.25 1.36 -36.16
CA SER A 28 -4.07 1.15 -37.34
C SER A 28 -3.85 -0.26 -37.88
N LYS A 29 -4.95 -0.95 -38.25
CA LYS A 29 -4.88 -2.28 -38.88
C LYS A 29 -4.28 -2.24 -40.29
N GLU A 30 -4.34 -1.08 -40.94
CA GLU A 30 -3.84 -0.89 -42.30
C GLU A 30 -2.36 -0.48 -42.32
N ASN A 31 -1.92 0.24 -41.28
CA ASN A 31 -0.56 0.74 -41.16
C ASN A 31 -0.07 0.66 -39.70
N PRO A 32 0.81 -0.30 -39.34
CA PRO A 32 1.35 -0.44 -37.98
C PRO A 32 2.14 0.77 -37.48
N ASP A 33 2.62 1.63 -38.39
CA ASP A 33 3.35 2.85 -38.05
C ASP A 33 2.41 3.99 -37.61
N GLU A 34 1.11 3.88 -37.89
CA GLU A 34 0.09 4.81 -37.42
C GLU A 34 -0.49 4.33 -36.09
N TYR A 35 -0.24 5.11 -35.04
CA TYR A 35 -0.74 4.79 -33.70
C TYR A 35 -1.23 6.02 -32.95
N VAL A 36 -2.09 5.76 -31.97
CA VAL A 36 -2.56 6.73 -30.99
C VAL A 36 -2.23 6.21 -29.60
N MET A 37 -1.58 7.06 -28.80
CA MET A 37 -1.32 6.77 -27.39
C MET A 37 -2.39 7.42 -26.49
N LEU A 38 -2.96 6.62 -25.60
CA LEU A 38 -4.02 7.03 -24.66
C LEU A 38 -3.46 7.02 -23.25
N THR A 39 -3.75 8.05 -22.45
CA THR A 39 -3.29 8.16 -21.05
C THR A 39 -4.47 7.93 -20.11
N ASP A 40 -4.23 7.21 -19.02
CA ASP A 40 -5.25 6.78 -18.04
C ASP A 40 -6.33 5.89 -18.66
N ILE A 41 -5.89 4.82 -19.36
CA ILE A 41 -6.80 3.95 -20.09
C ILE A 41 -7.81 3.25 -19.19
N GLN A 42 -9.05 3.19 -19.68
CA GLN A 42 -10.13 2.44 -19.09
C GLN A 42 -10.09 0.97 -19.54
N GLY A 43 -10.80 0.10 -18.82
CA GLY A 43 -10.79 -1.34 -19.12
C GLY A 43 -11.25 -1.69 -20.54
N ILE A 44 -12.12 -0.87 -21.16
CA ILE A 44 -12.53 -1.07 -22.55
C ILE A 44 -11.41 -0.73 -23.53
N GLU A 45 -10.62 0.31 -23.25
CA GLU A 45 -9.49 0.75 -24.07
C GLU A 45 -8.30 -0.20 -23.94
N ASP A 46 -8.09 -0.81 -22.76
CA ASP A 46 -7.15 -1.91 -22.58
C ASP A 46 -7.58 -3.14 -23.40
N PHE A 47 -8.85 -3.54 -23.31
CA PHE A 47 -9.34 -4.75 -23.99
C PHE A 47 -9.20 -4.69 -25.51
N PHE A 48 -9.44 -3.53 -26.11
CA PHE A 48 -9.33 -3.32 -27.55
C PHE A 48 -7.99 -2.71 -27.99
N GLY A 49 -7.12 -2.33 -27.05
CA GLY A 49 -5.81 -1.74 -27.32
C GLY A 49 -4.70 -2.78 -27.49
N ASP A 50 -3.62 -2.34 -28.12
CA ASP A 50 -2.46 -3.17 -28.48
C ASP A 50 -1.38 -3.22 -27.41
N MET A 51 -1.45 -2.30 -26.44
CA MET A 51 -0.49 -2.20 -25.34
C MET A 51 -1.18 -1.71 -24.08
N ASP A 52 -0.77 -2.25 -22.94
CA ASP A 52 -1.04 -1.73 -21.60
C ASP A 52 0.28 -1.51 -20.87
N PHE A 53 0.70 -0.24 -20.84
CA PHE A 53 1.92 0.20 -20.17
C PHE A 53 1.59 0.84 -18.83
N LYS A 54 1.85 0.12 -17.75
CA LYS A 54 1.63 0.55 -16.37
C LYS A 54 2.95 0.96 -15.73
N VAL A 55 2.98 2.14 -15.14
CA VAL A 55 4.13 2.62 -14.39
C VAL A 55 3.73 3.19 -13.05
N GLY A 56 4.49 2.87 -12.01
CA GLY A 56 4.37 3.42 -10.67
C GLY A 56 5.69 4.04 -10.23
N GLY A 57 5.63 5.19 -9.56
CA GLY A 57 6.84 5.87 -9.10
C GLY A 57 6.59 7.07 -8.20
N THR A 58 7.69 7.62 -7.73
CA THR A 58 7.74 8.90 -7.02
C THR A 58 8.18 10.00 -7.99
N LYS A 59 8.26 11.26 -7.51
CA LYS A 59 8.87 12.35 -8.28
C LYS A 59 10.31 12.09 -8.71
N ASP A 60 11.08 11.33 -7.92
CA ASP A 60 12.49 11.11 -8.23
C ASP A 60 12.71 10.02 -9.29
N GLY A 61 11.70 9.18 -9.53
CA GLY A 61 11.91 8.02 -10.39
C GLY A 61 10.83 6.96 -10.29
N ILE A 62 10.98 5.98 -11.17
CA ILE A 62 10.07 4.85 -11.33
C ILE A 62 10.44 3.76 -10.32
N THR A 63 9.44 3.22 -9.65
CA THR A 63 9.59 2.12 -8.69
C THR A 63 9.10 0.79 -9.23
N ALA A 64 8.16 0.81 -10.20
CA ALA A 64 7.61 -0.39 -10.81
C ALA A 64 7.16 -0.09 -12.24
N ILE A 65 7.36 -1.06 -13.14
CA ILE A 65 6.87 -1.05 -14.51
C ILE A 65 6.22 -2.41 -14.76
N GLN A 66 5.09 -2.42 -15.45
CA GLN A 66 4.50 -3.60 -16.04
C GLN A 66 4.10 -3.23 -17.47
N VAL A 67 4.53 -4.01 -18.44
CA VAL A 67 4.18 -3.83 -19.85
C VAL A 67 3.51 -5.11 -20.32
N ASP A 68 2.28 -4.99 -20.80
CA ASP A 68 1.56 -6.05 -21.49
C ASP A 68 1.37 -5.63 -22.95
N ILE A 69 1.85 -6.45 -23.88
CA ILE A 69 1.88 -6.15 -25.31
C ILE A 69 1.06 -7.22 -26.01
N LYS A 70 0.11 -6.78 -26.84
CA LYS A 70 -0.78 -7.67 -27.60
C LYS A 70 -0.47 -7.68 -29.11
N ASN A 71 0.52 -6.88 -29.54
CA ASN A 71 1.03 -6.83 -30.91
C ASN A 71 2.42 -7.51 -31.05
N ASP A 72 2.99 -7.51 -32.26
CA ASP A 72 4.29 -8.13 -32.58
C ASP A 72 5.51 -7.42 -31.95
N GLY A 73 5.33 -6.24 -31.35
CA GLY A 73 6.39 -5.50 -30.65
C GLY A 73 6.18 -3.99 -30.64
N LEU A 74 6.97 -3.31 -29.80
CA LEU A 74 6.98 -1.86 -29.68
C LEU A 74 8.28 -1.29 -30.24
N THR A 75 8.19 -0.20 -30.99
CA THR A 75 9.36 0.56 -31.41
C THR A 75 9.95 1.34 -30.23
N TYR A 76 11.23 1.70 -30.32
CA TYR A 76 11.88 2.50 -29.29
C TYR A 76 11.20 3.85 -29.07
N ASP A 77 10.67 4.45 -30.14
CA ASP A 77 9.99 5.75 -30.09
C ASP A 77 8.67 5.67 -29.32
N ILE A 78 7.87 4.61 -29.51
CA ILE A 78 6.64 4.38 -28.74
C ILE A 78 6.97 4.22 -27.25
N ILE A 79 8.00 3.44 -26.92
CA ILE A 79 8.43 3.24 -25.53
C ILE A 79 8.85 4.58 -24.91
N LYS A 80 9.63 5.39 -25.65
CA LYS A 80 10.08 6.70 -25.19
C LYS A 80 8.90 7.65 -24.94
N GLU A 81 7.94 7.72 -25.87
CA GLU A 81 6.74 8.54 -25.70
C GLU A 81 5.92 8.08 -24.48
N ALA A 82 5.76 6.76 -24.28
CA ALA A 82 5.04 6.22 -23.14
C ALA A 82 5.67 6.66 -21.81
N PHE A 83 7.00 6.62 -21.69
CA PHE A 83 7.71 7.11 -20.51
C PHE A 83 7.53 8.62 -20.29
N GLU A 84 7.57 9.42 -21.34
CA GLU A 84 7.39 10.87 -21.26
C GLU A 84 5.97 11.23 -20.80
N ARG A 85 4.95 10.65 -21.45
CA ARG A 85 3.53 10.88 -21.08
C ARG A 85 3.22 10.42 -19.67
N THR A 86 3.67 9.22 -19.32
CA THR A 86 3.41 8.67 -17.98
C THR A 86 4.11 9.45 -16.88
N LYS A 87 5.29 10.02 -17.15
CA LYS A 87 5.95 10.93 -16.21
C LYS A 87 5.09 12.18 -15.97
N VAL A 88 4.64 12.85 -17.03
CA VAL A 88 3.82 14.07 -16.92
C VAL A 88 2.52 13.78 -16.15
N ALA A 89 1.82 12.70 -16.52
CA ALA A 89 0.57 12.33 -15.86
C ALA A 89 0.77 11.93 -14.40
N ARG A 90 1.84 11.18 -14.09
CA ARG A 90 2.18 10.80 -12.70
C ARG A 90 2.50 12.03 -11.86
N ASP A 91 3.27 12.98 -12.39
CA ASP A 91 3.63 14.20 -11.66
C ASP A 91 2.38 15.06 -11.40
N TYR A 92 1.46 15.15 -12.36
CA TYR A 92 0.14 15.77 -12.17
C TYR A 92 -0.67 15.11 -11.04
N ILE A 93 -0.74 13.76 -11.01
CA ILE A 93 -1.44 13.05 -9.93
C ILE A 93 -0.80 13.35 -8.57
N LEU A 94 0.53 13.39 -8.50
CA LEU A 94 1.25 13.65 -7.25
C LEU A 94 1.01 15.08 -6.75
N ASP A 95 1.10 16.08 -7.63
CA ASP A 95 1.08 17.49 -7.27
C ASP A 95 -0.32 18.09 -7.16
N GLU A 96 -1.19 17.82 -8.13
CA GLU A 96 -2.48 18.49 -8.24
C GLU A 96 -3.60 17.68 -7.59
N ILE A 97 -3.44 16.35 -7.48
CA ILE A 97 -4.48 15.47 -6.95
C ILE A 97 -4.16 14.97 -5.54
N MET A 98 -2.97 14.41 -5.32
CA MET A 98 -2.64 13.78 -4.03
C MET A 98 -2.20 14.79 -2.98
N LYS A 99 -1.27 15.69 -3.32
CA LYS A 99 -0.69 16.64 -2.38
C LYS A 99 -1.71 17.57 -1.71
N PRO A 100 -2.75 18.10 -2.40
CA PRO A 100 -3.76 18.95 -1.76
C PRO A 100 -4.64 18.20 -0.75
N GLN A 101 -4.74 16.88 -0.87
CA GLN A 101 -5.57 16.04 0.00
C GLN A 101 -4.81 15.56 1.24
N ILE A 102 -3.57 15.12 1.06
CA ILE A 102 -2.70 14.66 2.15
C ILE A 102 -1.23 14.76 1.74
N ALA A 103 -0.58 15.85 2.16
CA ALA A 103 0.81 16.11 1.82
C ALA A 103 1.79 15.21 2.57
N GLU A 104 1.45 14.82 3.81
CA GLU A 104 2.34 14.08 4.71
C GLU A 104 1.58 12.97 5.46
N PRO A 105 2.26 11.90 5.90
CA PRO A 105 1.69 10.94 6.82
C PRO A 105 1.13 11.64 8.07
N ARG A 106 0.05 11.10 8.63
CA ARG A 106 -0.46 11.61 9.92
C ARG A 106 0.63 11.54 10.99
N ALA A 107 0.54 12.40 12.01
CA ALA A 107 1.46 12.40 13.13
C ALA A 107 1.16 11.29 14.15
N GLU A 108 -0.08 10.82 14.21
CA GLU A 108 -0.50 9.75 15.12
C GLU A 108 -1.20 8.59 14.40
N LEU A 109 -0.98 7.39 14.93
CA LEU A 109 -1.63 6.16 14.47
C LEU A 109 -3.14 6.23 14.73
N SER A 110 -3.94 5.80 13.74
CA SER A 110 -5.40 5.76 13.85
C SER A 110 -5.87 5.07 15.13
N LYS A 111 -7.00 5.53 15.69
CA LYS A 111 -7.65 4.90 16.86
C LYS A 111 -8.14 3.47 16.57
N TYR A 112 -8.44 3.19 15.30
CA TYR A 112 -8.88 1.87 14.82
C TYR A 112 -7.73 1.01 14.33
N ALA A 113 -6.49 1.52 14.35
CA ALA A 113 -5.35 0.71 13.96
C ALA A 113 -4.97 -0.23 15.10
N PRO A 114 -4.49 -1.45 14.77
CA PRO A 114 -3.97 -2.38 15.76
C PRO A 114 -2.82 -1.77 16.57
N ARG A 115 -2.80 -2.02 17.88
CA ARG A 115 -1.76 -1.52 18.78
C ARG A 115 -1.06 -2.66 19.49
N ILE A 116 0.22 -2.45 19.77
CA ILE A 116 1.03 -3.34 20.60
C ILE A 116 1.17 -2.69 21.97
N ILE A 117 0.59 -3.32 22.98
CA ILE A 117 0.74 -2.94 24.38
C ILE A 117 1.75 -3.88 25.02
N THR A 118 2.78 -3.31 25.64
CA THR A 118 3.81 -4.10 26.32
C THR A 118 3.65 -3.95 27.81
N THR A 119 3.36 -5.05 28.50
CA THR A 119 3.27 -5.10 29.96
C THR A 119 4.45 -5.89 30.50
N THR A 120 5.14 -5.30 31.48
CA THR A 120 6.23 -5.99 32.19
C THR A 120 5.64 -6.73 33.37
N ILE A 121 5.82 -8.05 33.41
CA ILE A 121 5.25 -8.91 34.47
C ILE A 121 6.40 -9.31 35.39
N ASN A 122 6.19 -9.20 36.70
CA ASN A 122 7.18 -9.68 37.66
C ASN A 122 7.30 -11.22 37.58
N VAL A 123 8.54 -11.72 37.66
CA VAL A 123 8.91 -13.13 37.50
C VAL A 123 8.08 -14.05 38.39
N ASP A 124 7.80 -13.61 39.61
CA ASP A 124 7.08 -14.41 40.60
C ASP A 124 5.59 -14.58 40.28
N LYS A 125 5.00 -13.61 39.56
CA LYS A 125 3.57 -13.57 39.22
C LYS A 125 3.24 -14.17 37.85
N ILE A 126 4.24 -14.58 37.08
CA ILE A 126 4.01 -15.10 35.72
C ILE A 126 3.24 -16.42 35.72
N LYS A 127 3.47 -17.26 36.74
CA LYS A 127 2.77 -18.54 36.90
C LYS A 127 1.27 -18.32 37.13
N ASP A 128 0.91 -17.27 37.86
CA ASP A 128 -0.48 -16.92 38.13
C ASP A 128 -1.17 -16.36 36.90
N VAL A 129 -0.48 -15.53 36.11
CA VAL A 129 -1.02 -14.93 34.87
C VAL A 129 -1.24 -15.97 33.77
N ILE A 130 -0.31 -16.92 33.59
CA ILE A 130 -0.47 -18.00 32.61
C ILE A 130 -1.52 -19.00 33.11
N GLY A 131 -1.50 -19.30 34.40
CA GLY A 131 -2.32 -20.33 35.03
C GLY A 131 -1.94 -21.75 34.56
N PRO A 132 -2.56 -22.79 35.15
CA PRO A 132 -2.27 -24.17 34.78
C PRO A 132 -2.65 -24.44 33.31
N GLY A 133 -1.67 -24.85 32.52
CA GLY A 133 -1.84 -25.17 31.09
C GLY A 133 -2.22 -23.99 30.21
N GLY A 134 -2.01 -22.73 30.64
CA GLY A 134 -2.35 -21.54 29.86
C GLY A 134 -3.84 -21.19 29.86
N LYS A 135 -4.67 -21.83 30.70
CA LYS A 135 -6.12 -21.58 30.73
C LYS A 135 -6.48 -20.14 31.09
N MET A 136 -5.72 -19.52 31.99
CA MET A 136 -6.04 -18.17 32.46
C MET A 136 -5.70 -17.13 31.39
N ILE A 137 -4.54 -17.27 30.73
CA ILE A 137 -4.18 -16.39 29.62
C ILE A 137 -5.11 -16.57 28.41
N ASN A 138 -5.53 -17.79 28.08
CA ASN A 138 -6.49 -18.02 26.99
C ASN A 138 -7.85 -17.38 27.30
N LYS A 139 -8.32 -17.44 28.54
CA LYS A 139 -9.56 -16.75 28.97
C LYS A 139 -9.45 -15.23 28.84
N ILE A 140 -8.29 -14.65 29.15
CA ILE A 140 -8.02 -13.21 28.96
C ILE A 140 -8.03 -12.86 27.47
N ILE A 141 -7.40 -13.68 26.63
CA ILE A 141 -7.38 -13.52 25.17
C ILE A 141 -8.80 -13.56 24.61
N ASP A 142 -9.61 -14.54 25.00
CA ASP A 142 -10.99 -14.69 24.53
C ASP A 142 -11.89 -13.53 24.98
N ALA A 143 -11.68 -13.01 26.20
CA ALA A 143 -12.47 -11.89 26.72
C ALA A 143 -12.08 -10.53 26.13
N THR A 144 -10.81 -10.35 25.76
CA THR A 144 -10.26 -9.06 25.27
C THR A 144 -10.07 -9.01 23.76
N GLY A 145 -10.13 -10.16 23.07
CA GLY A 145 -9.83 -10.29 21.64
C GLY A 145 -8.34 -10.11 21.30
N VAL A 146 -7.45 -10.11 22.29
CA VAL A 146 -6.04 -9.72 22.14
C VAL A 146 -5.16 -10.91 21.82
N LYS A 147 -4.28 -10.79 20.83
CA LYS A 147 -3.23 -11.79 20.60
C LYS A 147 -2.05 -11.53 21.54
N SER A 148 -1.80 -12.45 22.47
CA SER A 148 -0.71 -12.32 23.44
C SER A 148 0.51 -13.14 23.04
N ARG A 149 1.69 -12.51 23.03
CA ARG A 149 2.98 -13.16 22.76
C ARG A 149 3.98 -12.86 23.87
N HIS A 150 4.51 -13.92 24.48
CA HIS A 150 5.55 -13.81 25.50
C HIS A 150 6.94 -13.81 24.87
N ARG A 151 7.80 -12.87 25.27
CA ARG A 151 9.19 -12.76 24.78
C ARG A 151 10.17 -13.03 25.92
N ARG A 152 11.36 -13.56 25.59
CA ARG A 152 12.43 -13.77 26.58
C ARG A 152 12.75 -12.44 27.30
N ARG A 153 12.93 -12.50 28.63
CA ARG A 153 13.06 -11.36 29.59
C ARG A 153 11.76 -10.77 30.17
N TRP A 154 10.75 -11.60 30.45
CA TRP A 154 9.61 -11.22 31.31
C TRP A 154 8.72 -10.07 30.79
N LYS A 155 8.73 -9.85 29.48
CA LYS A 155 7.84 -8.91 28.79
C LYS A 155 6.72 -9.67 28.09
N SER A 156 5.48 -9.33 28.42
CA SER A 156 4.30 -9.76 27.67
C SER A 156 3.95 -8.68 26.65
N LEU A 157 3.78 -9.08 25.39
CA LEU A 157 3.27 -8.22 24.34
C LEU A 157 1.84 -8.64 24.02
N HIS A 158 0.95 -7.66 24.04
CA HIS A 158 -0.46 -7.79 23.74
C HIS A 158 -0.77 -7.02 22.47
N LEU A 159 -1.14 -7.72 21.41
CA LEU A 159 -1.60 -7.13 20.14
C LEU A 159 -3.12 -6.98 20.20
N THR A 160 -3.60 -5.75 20.10
CA THR A 160 -5.02 -5.42 20.10
C THR A 160 -5.41 -4.92 18.72
N ASP A 161 -6.62 -5.23 18.25
CA ASP A 161 -7.08 -4.79 16.92
C ASP A 161 -7.46 -3.30 16.90
N ASP A 162 -7.70 -2.70 18.07
CA ASP A 162 -7.97 -1.27 18.22
C ASP A 162 -7.40 -0.72 19.55
N ALA A 163 -7.45 0.61 19.69
CA ALA A 163 -6.97 1.29 20.89
C ALA A 163 -7.88 1.13 22.13
N GLU A 164 -9.15 0.77 21.98
CA GLU A 164 -10.11 0.67 23.09
C GLU A 164 -9.98 -0.67 23.83
N ASN A 165 -9.89 -1.76 23.08
CA ASN A 165 -9.67 -3.10 23.63
C ASN A 165 -8.29 -3.21 24.28
N GLY A 166 -7.31 -2.46 23.78
CA GLY A 166 -6.02 -2.32 24.44
C GLY A 166 -6.07 -1.67 25.82
N ARG A 167 -7.00 -0.76 26.07
CA ARG A 167 -7.16 -0.11 27.39
C ARG A 167 -7.83 -1.00 28.44
N LYS A 168 -8.37 -2.16 28.04
CA LYS A 168 -9.04 -3.11 28.94
C LYS A 168 -8.06 -4.12 29.59
N LEU A 169 -6.80 -4.12 29.14
CA LEU A 169 -5.68 -4.88 29.73
C LEU A 169 -5.03 -4.08 30.87
#